data_AF-A0A226DPG8-F1
#
_entry.id   AF-A0A226DPG8-F1
#
_cell.length_a   1.000
_cell.length_b   1.000
_cell.length_c   1.000
_cell.angle_alpha   90.00
_cell.angle_beta   90.00
_cell.angle_gamma   90.00
#
_symmetry.space_group_name_H-M   'P 1'
#
loop_
_entity.id
_entity.type
_entity.pdbx_description
1 polymer ?
#
loop_
_entity_poly.entity_id
_entity_poly.type
_entity_poly.pdbx_seq_one_letter_code
_entity_poly.pdbx_strand_id
1 'polypeptide(L)'
;FSIPVIMLREGEELQECSTSSQDNESITKQLSGTLELYPGYYTDGSDAKVIEGGADPTLERLKFSPVNIHLLLPRVRDNTPKPPPPKNVPSLPNLKSIIIQYAPHAQCIKVKNFCHKLIRSSCPKLEELTILNHHALDFPPLRDTIFPKLKRCVIDYTRIYGNVRNECRTYHEIGHALTVAFPASLNSLFLKGVLDLPLAISLLKIPGPLKTLKFLDLKFDIDISDELTTTFYKLLKKHSSTLEELCIHISWLYERPLEWKLPAFPVLKTLVLRNGNTFQKVKFETCSGSFGRIDYHACFPALETCRVSSNSNEFSTAFLPPVGYPVVESVKKVEMYQEGQEDREVTKGNIRARLLESFPNARNSVIGHLKKLLNNFSSEM
;
A
#
# COMPACT_ATOMS: atom_id res chain seq x y z
N PHE A 1 19.08 -0.55 19.41
CA PHE A 1 17.96 0.15 18.74
C PHE A 1 17.74 -0.49 17.38
N SER A 2 16.88 -1.50 17.35
CA SER A 2 16.63 -2.35 16.19
C SER A 2 15.38 -1.86 15.46
N ILE A 3 15.52 -1.50 14.20
CA ILE A 3 14.41 -1.18 13.30
C ILE A 3 13.68 -2.50 13.01
N PRO A 4 12.35 -2.63 13.22
CA PRO A 4 11.65 -3.86 12.91
C PRO A 4 11.56 -4.01 11.39
N VAL A 5 12.24 -5.03 10.87
CA VAL A 5 12.09 -5.52 9.50
C VAL A 5 10.78 -6.28 9.45
N ILE A 6 9.78 -5.74 8.75
CA ILE A 6 8.56 -6.50 8.40
C ILE A 6 8.96 -7.48 7.30
N MET A 7 9.36 -8.68 7.72
CA MET A 7 9.45 -9.86 6.87
C MET A 7 8.02 -10.31 6.59
N LEU A 8 7.57 -10.20 5.34
CA LEU A 8 6.44 -10.99 4.87
C LEU A 8 6.93 -12.44 4.80
N ARG A 9 6.72 -13.19 5.89
CA ARG A 9 6.85 -14.65 5.87
C ARG A 9 5.67 -15.21 5.09
N GLU A 10 5.98 -16.08 4.14
CA GLU A 10 5.01 -17.00 3.56
C GLU A 10 4.43 -17.88 4.69
N GLY A 11 3.11 -17.93 4.80
CA GLY A 11 2.42 -19.02 5.50
C GLY A 11 2.01 -18.81 6.97
N GLU A 12 1.61 -17.61 7.41
CA GLU A 12 0.80 -17.49 8.64
C GLU A 12 -0.64 -17.10 8.30
N GLU A 13 -1.52 -18.08 8.45
CA GLU A 13 -2.97 -17.93 8.41
C GLU A 13 -3.44 -16.94 9.46
N LEU A 14 -4.29 -15.99 9.05
CA LEU A 14 -5.19 -15.32 9.97
C LEU A 14 -6.15 -16.36 10.53
N GLN A 15 -5.90 -16.82 11.74
CA GLN A 15 -6.82 -17.65 12.51
C GLN A 15 -8.03 -16.78 12.94
N GLU A 16 -9.09 -16.76 12.15
CA GLU A 16 -10.45 -16.50 12.64
C GLU A 16 -11.18 -17.85 12.74
N CYS A 17 -11.53 -18.23 13.98
CA CYS A 17 -12.44 -19.33 14.25
C CYS A 17 -13.82 -19.07 13.64
N SER A 18 -14.29 -19.91 12.71
CA SER A 18 -15.63 -20.53 12.80
C SER A 18 -15.83 -21.63 11.74
N THR A 19 -16.11 -22.82 12.27
CA THR A 19 -16.90 -23.96 11.78
C THR A 19 -17.41 -24.01 10.33
N SER A 20 -17.02 -25.11 9.67
CA SER A 20 -17.77 -25.96 8.72
C SER A 20 -18.31 -25.36 7.41
N SER A 21 -17.56 -25.55 6.33
CA SER A 21 -17.95 -26.49 5.26
C SER A 21 -16.76 -26.68 4.32
N GLN A 22 -16.11 -27.85 4.39
CA GLN A 22 -15.20 -28.32 3.36
C GLN A 22 -15.96 -28.54 2.05
N ASP A 23 -15.21 -28.52 0.96
CA ASP A 23 -15.60 -28.80 -0.44
C ASP A 23 -15.90 -27.55 -1.28
N ASN A 24 -14.81 -26.89 -1.74
CA ASN A 24 -14.63 -26.36 -3.10
C ASN A 24 -13.28 -25.63 -3.36
N GLU A 25 -12.28 -25.78 -2.48
CA GLU A 25 -11.02 -25.01 -2.54
C GLU A 25 -9.87 -25.68 -3.31
N SER A 26 -10.15 -26.63 -4.23
CA SER A 26 -9.11 -27.42 -4.91
C SER A 26 -8.76 -26.98 -6.35
N ILE A 27 -9.43 -25.96 -6.93
CA ILE A 27 -9.29 -25.67 -8.37
C ILE A 27 -8.50 -24.39 -8.69
N THR A 28 -8.27 -23.48 -7.74
CA THR A 28 -7.58 -22.19 -7.99
C THR A 28 -6.10 -22.11 -7.57
N LYS A 29 -5.52 -23.20 -7.03
CA LYS A 29 -4.07 -23.28 -6.75
C LYS A 29 -3.21 -23.64 -7.99
N GLN A 30 -3.82 -23.92 -9.14
CA GLN A 30 -3.09 -24.24 -10.38
C GLN A 30 -2.69 -22.96 -11.12
N LEU A 31 -1.38 -22.74 -11.31
CA LEU A 31 -0.72 -21.74 -12.18
C LEU A 31 -0.28 -20.39 -11.57
N SER A 32 0.06 -20.35 -10.27
CA SER A 32 0.96 -19.30 -9.76
C SER A 32 2.41 -19.75 -9.90
N GLY A 33 3.20 -19.07 -10.73
CA GLY A 33 4.62 -19.39 -10.93
C GLY A 33 5.52 -18.30 -10.37
N THR A 34 6.33 -18.62 -9.36
CA THR A 34 7.44 -17.75 -8.94
C THR A 34 8.62 -17.99 -9.88
N LEU A 35 9.05 -16.93 -10.55
CA LEU A 35 10.15 -16.95 -11.50
C LEU A 35 11.29 -16.10 -10.96
N GLU A 36 12.28 -16.77 -10.39
CA GLU A 36 13.53 -16.12 -10.04
C GLU A 36 14.37 -15.99 -11.32
N LEU A 37 14.67 -14.75 -11.73
CA LEU A 37 15.44 -14.48 -12.96
C LEU A 37 16.93 -14.82 -12.81
N TYR A 38 17.35 -15.19 -11.61
CA TYR A 38 18.64 -15.77 -11.31
C TYR A 38 18.42 -16.84 -10.26
N PRO A 39 19.15 -17.97 -10.31
CA PRO A 39 19.09 -18.94 -9.25
C PRO A 39 19.42 -18.21 -7.94
N GLY A 40 18.48 -18.22 -6.99
CA GLY A 40 18.85 -18.03 -5.61
C GLY A 40 19.99 -18.99 -5.30
N TYR A 41 21.05 -18.50 -4.67
CA TYR A 41 21.96 -19.41 -3.99
C TYR A 41 21.07 -20.21 -3.04
N TYR A 42 20.98 -21.52 -3.27
CA TYR A 42 20.36 -22.41 -2.29
C TYR A 42 21.08 -22.14 -0.96
N THR A 43 20.33 -22.07 0.12
CA THR A 43 20.86 -21.75 1.46
C THR A 43 21.90 -22.77 1.95
N ASP A 44 22.14 -23.85 1.21
CA ASP A 44 23.16 -24.86 1.44
C ASP A 44 24.53 -24.52 0.82
N GLY A 45 24.67 -23.38 0.12
CA GLY A 45 25.93 -22.98 -0.51
C GLY A 45 26.29 -23.79 -1.75
N SER A 46 25.35 -24.57 -2.31
CA SER A 46 25.57 -25.22 -3.60
C SER A 46 25.43 -24.18 -4.72
N ASP A 47 26.56 -23.81 -5.33
CA ASP A 47 26.56 -23.04 -6.56
C ASP A 47 25.70 -23.75 -7.59
N ALA A 48 24.66 -23.07 -8.09
CA ALA A 48 23.87 -23.57 -9.20
C ALA A 48 24.83 -23.82 -10.36
N LYS A 49 25.14 -25.09 -10.63
CA LYS A 49 25.86 -25.50 -11.84
C LYS A 49 25.09 -24.94 -13.02
N VAL A 50 25.62 -23.89 -13.62
CA VAL A 50 25.17 -23.40 -14.92
C VAL A 50 25.35 -24.60 -15.85
N ILE A 51 24.24 -25.20 -16.28
CA ILE A 51 24.27 -26.31 -17.23
C ILE A 51 24.75 -25.71 -18.55
N GLU A 52 26.05 -25.82 -18.83
CA GLU A 52 26.60 -25.47 -20.13
C GLU A 52 25.90 -26.33 -21.20
N GLY A 53 25.07 -25.68 -22.03
CA GLY A 53 24.31 -26.32 -23.11
C GLY A 53 22.83 -26.64 -22.82
N GLY A 54 22.33 -26.35 -21.61
CA GLY A 54 20.90 -26.50 -21.28
C GLY A 54 20.07 -25.27 -21.60
N ALA A 55 18.80 -25.45 -21.98
CA ALA A 55 17.86 -24.34 -22.10
C ALA A 55 17.76 -23.57 -20.78
N ASP A 56 17.69 -22.23 -20.85
CA ASP A 56 17.55 -21.37 -19.67
C ASP A 56 16.33 -21.84 -18.84
N PRO A 57 16.51 -22.29 -17.59
CA PRO A 57 15.42 -22.78 -16.74
C PRO A 57 14.28 -21.76 -16.62
N THR A 58 14.62 -20.47 -16.73
CA THR A 58 13.70 -19.34 -16.74
C THR A 58 12.76 -19.39 -17.95
N LEU A 59 13.32 -19.67 -19.14
CA LEU A 59 12.55 -19.78 -20.38
C LEU A 59 11.66 -21.01 -20.40
N GLU A 60 12.14 -22.16 -19.90
CA GLU A 60 11.33 -23.37 -19.77
C GLU A 60 10.10 -23.14 -18.89
N ARG A 61 10.27 -22.44 -17.74
CA ARG A 61 9.14 -22.08 -16.88
C ARG A 61 8.12 -21.17 -17.56
N LEU A 62 8.57 -20.26 -18.41
CA LEU A 62 7.68 -19.36 -19.17
C LEU A 62 6.89 -20.09 -20.28
N LYS A 63 7.36 -21.24 -20.78
CA LYS A 63 6.62 -22.04 -21.77
C LYS A 63 5.30 -22.58 -21.25
N PHE A 64 5.16 -22.75 -19.93
CA PHE A 64 3.90 -23.16 -19.30
C PHE A 64 2.82 -22.07 -19.34
N SER A 65 3.08 -20.91 -19.94
CA SER A 65 2.13 -19.80 -20.11
C SER A 65 1.47 -19.42 -18.77
N PRO A 66 2.26 -19.10 -17.73
CA PRO A 66 1.71 -18.82 -16.41
C PRO A 66 0.72 -17.65 -16.44
N VAL A 67 -0.31 -17.75 -15.60
CA VAL A 67 -1.31 -16.69 -15.43
C VAL A 67 -0.77 -15.57 -14.53
N ASN A 68 0.09 -15.94 -13.57
CA ASN A 68 0.70 -15.03 -12.62
C ASN A 68 2.21 -15.26 -12.59
N ILE A 69 2.98 -14.18 -12.62
CA ILE A 69 4.44 -14.23 -12.49
C ILE A 69 4.89 -13.33 -11.35
N HIS A 70 5.71 -13.88 -10.46
CA HIS A 70 6.49 -13.09 -9.51
C HIS A 70 7.97 -13.15 -9.90
N LEU A 71 8.49 -12.01 -10.33
CA LEU A 71 9.90 -11.78 -10.64
C LEU A 71 10.64 -11.28 -9.41
N LEU A 72 11.42 -12.16 -8.79
CA LEU A 72 12.35 -11.77 -7.74
C LEU A 72 13.72 -11.51 -8.38
N LEU A 73 14.21 -10.27 -8.25
CA LEU A 73 15.57 -9.92 -8.68
C LEU A 73 16.47 -9.95 -7.44
N PRO A 74 17.40 -10.91 -7.32
CA PRO A 74 18.24 -11.07 -6.13
C PRO A 74 19.29 -9.97 -6.03
N ARG A 75 19.71 -9.71 -4.79
CA ARG A 75 20.80 -8.79 -4.47
C ARG A 75 22.10 -9.33 -5.08
N VAL A 76 22.80 -8.50 -5.84
CA VAL A 76 24.15 -8.82 -6.31
C VAL A 76 25.08 -8.48 -5.14
N ARG A 77 25.41 -9.45 -4.29
CA ARG A 77 26.47 -9.29 -3.29
C ARG A 77 27.83 -9.75 -3.82
N ASP A 78 27.83 -10.66 -4.79
CA ASP A 78 29.04 -11.33 -5.23
C ASP A 78 29.46 -10.86 -6.62
N ASN A 79 30.77 -10.66 -6.79
CA ASN A 79 31.42 -10.32 -8.07
C ASN A 79 31.34 -11.44 -9.12
N THR A 80 30.58 -12.51 -8.86
CA THR A 80 30.38 -13.62 -9.78
C THR A 80 29.63 -13.13 -11.03
N PRO A 81 30.18 -13.35 -12.24
CA PRO A 81 29.49 -13.05 -13.49
C PRO A 81 28.16 -13.78 -13.55
N LYS A 82 27.04 -13.04 -13.53
CA LYS A 82 25.72 -13.64 -13.70
C LYS A 82 25.45 -13.89 -15.20
N PRO A 83 24.79 -15.01 -15.55
CA PRO A 83 24.37 -15.24 -16.93
C PRO A 83 23.47 -14.09 -17.42
N PRO A 84 23.60 -13.68 -18.69
CA PRO A 84 22.75 -12.64 -19.25
C PRO A 84 21.29 -13.11 -19.27
N PRO A 85 20.31 -12.22 -19.00
CA PRO A 85 18.92 -12.60 -19.13
C PRO A 85 18.59 -13.01 -20.56
N PRO A 86 17.49 -13.76 -20.76
CA PRO A 86 17.02 -14.14 -22.09
C PRO A 86 16.92 -12.92 -23.02
N LYS A 87 17.50 -13.02 -24.22
CA LYS A 87 17.43 -11.95 -25.22
C LYS A 87 16.00 -11.68 -25.69
N ASN A 88 15.19 -12.75 -25.76
CA ASN A 88 13.81 -12.73 -26.23
C ASN A 88 12.86 -13.11 -25.10
N VAL A 89 11.84 -12.29 -24.89
CA VAL A 89 10.73 -12.60 -23.99
C VAL A 89 9.70 -13.40 -24.79
N PRO A 90 9.33 -14.64 -24.40
CA PRO A 90 8.28 -15.36 -25.09
C PRO A 90 6.96 -14.59 -25.00
N SER A 91 6.09 -14.73 -26.00
CA SER A 91 4.73 -14.23 -25.90
C SER A 91 3.98 -15.01 -24.82
N LEU A 92 3.39 -14.31 -23.85
CA LEU A 92 2.67 -14.90 -22.72
C LEU A 92 1.18 -14.54 -22.85
N PRO A 93 0.42 -15.26 -23.68
CA PRO A 93 -0.95 -14.89 -24.00
C PRO A 93 -1.91 -14.99 -22.82
N ASN A 94 -1.53 -15.60 -21.69
CA ASN A 94 -2.42 -15.81 -20.56
C ASN A 94 -2.04 -15.00 -19.32
N LEU A 95 -1.00 -14.16 -19.41
CA LEU A 95 -0.48 -13.45 -18.25
C LEU A 95 -1.44 -12.33 -17.82
N LYS A 96 -1.91 -12.43 -16.57
CA LYS A 96 -2.84 -11.48 -15.93
C LYS A 96 -2.23 -10.71 -14.78
N SER A 97 -1.24 -11.27 -14.08
CA SER A 97 -0.58 -10.62 -12.95
C SER A 97 0.93 -10.67 -13.07
N ILE A 98 1.56 -9.53 -12.82
CA ILE A 98 3.02 -9.40 -12.72
C ILE A 98 3.36 -8.73 -11.39
N ILE A 99 4.22 -9.39 -10.61
CA ILE A 99 4.88 -8.82 -9.44
C ILE A 99 6.38 -8.73 -9.77
N ILE A 100 6.95 -7.54 -9.68
CA ILE A 100 8.39 -7.31 -9.84
C ILE A 100 8.93 -6.80 -8.52
N GLN A 101 9.89 -7.52 -7.97
CA GLN A 101 10.57 -7.14 -6.74
C GLN A 101 12.05 -6.94 -6.98
N TYR A 102 12.48 -5.69 -6.87
CA TYR A 102 13.88 -5.30 -7.03
C TYR A 102 14.62 -5.43 -5.70
N ALA A 103 15.67 -6.25 -5.65
CA ALA A 103 16.58 -6.23 -4.51
C ALA A 103 17.37 -4.91 -4.43
N PRO A 104 17.76 -4.51 -3.21
CA PRO A 104 18.72 -3.44 -2.98
C PRO A 104 19.97 -3.62 -3.83
N HIS A 105 20.37 -2.59 -4.59
CA HIS A 105 21.62 -2.53 -5.38
C HIS A 105 21.70 -3.43 -6.63
N ALA A 106 20.59 -3.94 -7.16
CA ALA A 106 20.61 -4.67 -8.41
C ALA A 106 20.85 -3.75 -9.63
N GLN A 107 22.11 -3.41 -9.94
CA GLN A 107 22.49 -2.60 -11.11
C GLN A 107 22.50 -3.41 -12.43
N CYS A 108 21.56 -4.34 -12.64
CA CYS A 108 21.52 -5.10 -13.91
C CYS A 108 20.56 -4.44 -14.92
N ILE A 109 21.09 -3.50 -15.71
CA ILE A 109 20.38 -2.84 -16.83
C ILE A 109 19.72 -3.88 -17.76
N LYS A 110 20.38 -5.03 -18.00
CA LYS A 110 19.84 -6.09 -18.87
C LYS A 110 18.55 -6.69 -18.31
N VAL A 111 18.47 -6.93 -17.00
CA VAL A 111 17.24 -7.48 -16.39
C VAL A 111 16.14 -6.45 -16.29
N LYS A 112 16.49 -5.18 -16.02
CA LYS A 112 15.54 -4.08 -16.14
C LYS A 112 14.87 -4.07 -17.53
N ASN A 113 15.67 -4.15 -18.58
CA ASN A 113 15.17 -4.20 -19.96
C ASN A 113 14.30 -5.44 -20.21
N PHE A 114 14.64 -6.60 -19.64
CA PHE A 114 13.80 -7.80 -19.70
C PHE A 114 12.45 -7.57 -19.03
N CYS A 115 12.41 -7.07 -17.78
CA CYS A 115 11.18 -6.76 -17.07
C CYS A 115 10.31 -5.76 -17.83
N HIS A 116 10.91 -4.72 -18.42
CA HIS A 116 10.19 -3.74 -19.22
C HIS A 116 9.56 -4.37 -20.47
N LYS A 117 10.31 -5.22 -21.18
CA LYS A 117 9.80 -5.96 -22.34
C LYS A 117 8.66 -6.89 -21.94
N LEU A 118 8.77 -7.57 -20.80
CA LEU A 118 7.74 -8.46 -20.28
C LEU A 118 6.45 -7.70 -19.91
N ILE A 119 6.56 -6.57 -19.20
CA ILE A 119 5.41 -5.73 -18.91
C ILE A 119 4.76 -5.30 -20.23
N ARG A 120 5.56 -4.75 -21.16
CA ARG A 120 5.07 -4.22 -22.44
C ARG A 120 4.39 -5.29 -23.30
N SER A 121 4.95 -6.49 -23.39
CA SER A 121 4.34 -7.59 -24.16
C SER A 121 3.04 -8.10 -23.54
N SER A 122 2.83 -7.84 -22.25
CA SER A 122 1.69 -8.36 -21.49
C SER A 122 0.59 -7.31 -21.25
N CYS A 123 0.85 -6.03 -21.57
CA CYS A 123 -0.07 -4.90 -21.39
C CYS A 123 -1.54 -5.15 -21.82
N PRO A 124 -1.84 -5.77 -22.98
CA PRO A 124 -3.22 -5.92 -23.45
C PRO A 124 -4.10 -6.81 -22.55
N LYS A 125 -3.49 -7.64 -21.69
CA LYS A 125 -4.17 -8.65 -20.88
C LYS A 125 -3.95 -8.50 -19.39
N LEU A 126 -2.95 -7.72 -18.99
CA LEU A 126 -2.58 -7.54 -17.61
C LEU A 126 -3.72 -6.90 -16.81
N GLU A 127 -4.12 -7.57 -15.73
CA GLU A 127 -5.14 -7.13 -14.79
C GLU A 127 -4.51 -6.57 -13.50
N GLU A 128 -3.34 -7.07 -13.11
CA GLU A 128 -2.62 -6.64 -11.91
C GLU A 128 -1.13 -6.38 -12.20
N LEU A 129 -0.64 -5.23 -11.73
CA LEU A 129 0.77 -4.86 -11.79
C LEU A 129 1.27 -4.44 -10.41
N THR A 130 2.29 -5.13 -9.93
CA THR A 130 2.97 -4.80 -8.68
C THR A 130 4.44 -4.55 -8.95
N ILE A 131 4.94 -3.38 -8.56
CA ILE A 131 6.34 -2.99 -8.67
C ILE A 131 6.81 -2.64 -7.25
N LEU A 132 7.61 -3.52 -6.68
CA LEU A 132 8.24 -3.36 -5.37
C LEU A 132 9.69 -2.95 -5.59
N ASN A 133 9.97 -1.66 -5.44
CA ASN A 133 11.24 -1.07 -5.77
C ASN A 133 11.86 -0.37 -4.56
N HIS A 134 12.68 -1.12 -3.84
CA HIS A 134 13.30 -0.63 -2.61
C HIS A 134 14.49 0.31 -2.86
N HIS A 135 15.10 0.31 -4.05
CA HIS A 135 16.32 1.08 -4.30
C HIS A 135 16.51 1.47 -5.77
N ALA A 136 16.40 2.78 -6.04
CA ALA A 136 17.08 3.53 -7.12
C ALA A 136 16.92 3.07 -8.58
N LEU A 137 16.11 2.06 -8.88
CA LEU A 137 15.81 1.72 -10.27
C LEU A 137 14.69 2.64 -10.75
N ASP A 138 14.88 3.37 -11.85
CA ASP A 138 13.78 4.17 -12.39
C ASP A 138 12.56 3.28 -12.59
N PHE A 139 11.38 3.76 -12.17
CA PHE A 139 10.11 3.18 -12.57
C PHE A 139 10.12 2.91 -14.09
N PRO A 140 9.63 1.75 -14.57
CA PRO A 140 9.64 1.44 -15.99
C PRO A 140 9.02 2.60 -16.77
N PRO A 141 9.67 3.11 -17.84
CA PRO A 141 9.04 4.09 -18.68
C PRO A 141 7.91 3.37 -19.43
N LEU A 142 6.70 3.50 -18.90
CA LEU A 142 5.46 2.97 -19.50
C LEU A 142 4.89 3.95 -20.54
N ARG A 143 5.78 4.77 -21.13
CA ARG A 143 5.45 5.65 -22.24
C ARG A 143 5.07 4.75 -23.43
N ASP A 144 3.94 5.06 -24.04
CA ASP A 144 3.38 4.30 -25.17
C ASP A 144 2.84 2.90 -24.84
N THR A 145 2.57 2.61 -23.56
CA THR A 145 1.85 1.38 -23.19
C THR A 145 0.49 1.71 -22.65
N ILE A 146 -0.53 0.98 -23.09
CA ILE A 146 -1.90 1.09 -22.59
C ILE A 146 -2.24 -0.24 -21.94
N PHE A 147 -2.76 -0.20 -20.71
CA PHE A 147 -3.17 -1.40 -19.99
C PHE A 147 -4.69 -1.50 -19.93
N PRO A 148 -5.39 -1.88 -21.03
CA PRO A 148 -6.85 -1.76 -21.11
C PRO A 148 -7.63 -2.57 -20.07
N LYS A 149 -7.00 -3.58 -19.45
CA LYS A 149 -7.64 -4.47 -18.46
C LYS A 149 -7.11 -4.29 -17.04
N LEU A 150 -6.20 -3.35 -16.80
CA LEU A 150 -5.61 -3.16 -15.48
C LEU A 150 -6.69 -2.74 -14.48
N LYS A 151 -6.78 -3.49 -13.38
CA LYS A 151 -7.73 -3.26 -12.28
C LYS A 151 -7.00 -2.83 -11.02
N ARG A 152 -5.80 -3.37 -10.79
CA ARG A 152 -5.01 -3.14 -9.58
C ARG A 152 -3.57 -2.77 -9.90
N CYS A 153 -3.09 -1.72 -9.25
CA CYS A 153 -1.70 -1.30 -9.32
C CYS A 153 -1.11 -1.09 -7.92
N VAL A 154 0.08 -1.63 -7.70
CA VAL A 154 0.85 -1.52 -6.45
C VAL A 154 2.23 -1.00 -6.82
N ILE A 155 2.60 0.17 -6.31
CA ILE A 155 3.91 0.78 -6.57
C ILE A 155 4.54 1.12 -5.21
N ASP A 156 5.54 0.34 -4.81
CA ASP A 156 6.46 0.70 -3.72
C ASP A 156 7.71 1.30 -4.36
N TYR A 157 7.93 2.59 -4.13
CA TYR A 157 9.10 3.34 -4.55
C TYR A 157 9.77 4.00 -3.35
N THR A 158 9.61 3.40 -2.15
CA THR A 158 10.32 3.85 -0.95
C THR A 158 11.82 3.69 -1.12
N ARG A 159 12.55 4.76 -0.80
CA ARG A 159 14.00 4.74 -0.77
C ARG A 159 14.52 4.66 0.66
N ILE A 160 15.51 3.80 0.86
CA ILE A 160 16.32 3.71 2.07
C ILE A 160 17.60 4.54 1.81
N TYR A 161 17.56 5.83 2.17
CA TYR A 161 18.68 6.82 2.21
C TYR A 161 19.18 7.49 0.90
N GLY A 162 19.26 8.83 0.92
CA GLY A 162 20.53 9.55 0.68
C GLY A 162 20.85 10.18 -0.69
N ASN A 163 19.96 10.26 -1.70
CA ASN A 163 20.34 10.92 -2.96
C ASN A 163 19.18 11.63 -3.67
N VAL A 164 18.95 12.89 -3.28
CA VAL A 164 17.83 13.75 -3.69
C VAL A 164 17.71 13.95 -5.22
N ARG A 165 18.81 13.84 -5.98
CA ARG A 165 18.83 14.25 -7.39
C ARG A 165 18.11 13.33 -8.38
N ASN A 166 17.89 12.04 -8.06
CA ASN A 166 17.19 11.10 -8.96
C ASN A 166 15.68 10.97 -8.68
N GLU A 167 15.15 11.76 -7.75
CA GLU A 167 13.78 11.67 -7.25
C GLU A 167 12.76 12.15 -8.29
N CYS A 168 13.05 13.27 -8.96
CA CYS A 168 12.15 13.90 -9.94
C CYS A 168 11.77 12.98 -11.10
N ARG A 169 12.69 12.12 -11.57
CA ARG A 169 12.42 11.27 -12.75
C ARG A 169 11.41 10.17 -12.42
N THR A 170 11.55 9.52 -11.27
CA THR A 170 10.68 8.39 -10.90
C THR A 170 9.24 8.86 -10.71
N TYR A 171 9.03 9.99 -10.03
CA TYR A 171 7.69 10.55 -9.82
C TYR A 171 7.04 10.98 -11.13
N HIS A 172 7.82 11.58 -12.03
CA HIS A 172 7.35 11.94 -13.36
C HIS A 172 6.93 10.72 -14.18
N GLU A 173 7.71 9.63 -14.19
CA GLU A 173 7.31 8.40 -14.91
C GLU A 173 6.06 7.74 -14.30
N ILE A 174 5.95 7.72 -12.96
CA ILE A 174 4.74 7.21 -12.29
C ILE A 174 3.53 8.08 -12.66
N GLY A 175 3.67 9.41 -12.54
CA GLY A 175 2.62 10.36 -12.91
C GLY A 175 2.21 10.23 -14.38
N HIS A 176 3.17 10.06 -15.28
CA HIS A 176 2.91 9.81 -16.70
C HIS A 176 2.17 8.47 -16.92
N ALA A 177 2.57 7.39 -16.25
CA ALA A 177 1.89 6.12 -16.37
C ALA A 177 0.44 6.19 -15.86
N LEU A 178 0.20 6.86 -14.73
CA LEU A 178 -1.13 7.08 -14.18
C LEU A 178 -2.05 7.88 -15.11
N THR A 179 -1.48 8.77 -15.92
CA THR A 179 -2.22 9.69 -16.79
C THR A 179 -2.48 9.13 -18.19
N VAL A 180 -1.52 8.41 -18.75
CA VAL A 180 -1.56 7.97 -20.16
C VAL A 180 -1.77 6.47 -20.30
N ALA A 181 -1.23 5.67 -19.38
CA ALA A 181 -1.19 4.22 -19.52
C ALA A 181 -2.36 3.52 -18.81
N PHE A 182 -2.87 4.10 -17.73
CA PHE A 182 -3.82 3.43 -16.85
C PHE A 182 -5.27 3.63 -17.31
N PRO A 183 -6.07 2.56 -17.34
CA PRO A 183 -7.42 2.59 -17.90
C PRO A 183 -8.44 3.10 -16.89
N ALA A 184 -9.65 3.37 -17.37
CA ALA A 184 -10.81 3.61 -16.51
C ALA A 184 -11.23 2.37 -15.67
N SER A 185 -10.76 1.17 -16.02
CA SER A 185 -11.00 -0.05 -15.24
C SER A 185 -10.18 -0.16 -13.96
N LEU A 186 -9.18 0.72 -13.77
CA LEU A 186 -8.38 0.76 -12.56
C LEU A 186 -9.28 1.11 -11.37
N ASN A 187 -9.41 0.20 -10.42
CA ASN A 187 -10.26 0.37 -9.24
C ASN A 187 -9.47 0.30 -7.93
N SER A 188 -8.23 -0.18 -7.94
CA SER A 188 -7.39 -0.29 -6.76
C SER A 188 -6.00 0.28 -7.03
N LEU A 189 -5.59 1.25 -6.23
CA LEU A 189 -4.26 1.86 -6.29
C LEU A 189 -3.59 1.83 -4.91
N PHE A 190 -2.36 1.31 -4.89
CA PHE A 190 -1.50 1.32 -3.73
C PHE A 190 -0.18 2.01 -4.08
N LEU A 191 0.17 3.02 -3.31
CA LEU A 191 1.42 3.77 -3.44
C LEU A 191 2.15 3.77 -2.10
N LYS A 192 3.45 3.52 -2.15
CA LYS A 192 4.32 3.60 -0.98
C LYS A 192 5.59 4.36 -1.36
N GLY A 193 5.88 5.49 -0.71
CA GLY A 193 6.96 6.38 -1.12
C GLY A 193 6.68 7.86 -0.82
N VAL A 194 7.34 8.75 -1.57
CA VAL A 194 7.18 10.21 -1.42
C VAL A 194 6.03 10.71 -2.29
N LEU A 195 5.14 11.54 -1.74
CA LEU A 195 4.10 12.24 -2.52
C LEU A 195 4.46 13.73 -2.65
N ASP A 196 4.84 14.13 -3.85
CA ASP A 196 5.04 15.53 -4.23
C ASP A 196 3.81 16.10 -4.94
N LEU A 197 3.81 17.42 -5.16
CA LEU A 197 2.73 18.11 -5.87
C LEU A 197 2.54 17.61 -7.32
N PRO A 198 3.58 17.45 -8.15
CA PRO A 198 3.45 16.87 -9.49
C PRO A 198 2.77 15.49 -9.53
N LEU A 199 3.15 14.58 -8.64
CA LEU A 199 2.52 13.27 -8.56
C LEU A 199 1.07 13.38 -8.07
N ALA A 200 0.79 14.22 -7.08
CA ALA A 200 -0.58 14.47 -6.62
C ALA A 200 -1.49 15.01 -7.75
N ILE A 201 -0.98 15.94 -8.57
CA ILE A 201 -1.69 16.43 -9.77
C ILE A 201 -1.91 15.31 -10.79
N SER A 202 -0.94 14.40 -10.94
CA SER A 202 -1.09 13.25 -11.84
C SER A 202 -2.15 12.26 -11.34
N LEU A 203 -2.25 12.05 -10.03
CA LEU A 203 -3.30 11.24 -9.42
C LEU A 203 -4.70 11.80 -9.68
N LEU A 204 -4.85 13.13 -9.69
CA LEU A 204 -6.11 13.79 -10.06
C LEU A 204 -6.58 13.50 -11.49
N LYS A 205 -5.73 12.96 -12.35
CA LYS A 205 -6.05 12.67 -13.76
C LYS A 205 -6.47 11.22 -13.98
N ILE A 206 -6.43 10.35 -12.97
CA ILE A 206 -6.91 8.95 -13.10
C ILE A 206 -8.37 8.96 -13.57
N PRO A 207 -8.71 8.38 -14.73
CA PRO A 207 -10.04 8.58 -15.32
C PRO A 207 -11.14 7.83 -14.57
N GLY A 208 -10.84 6.65 -14.02
CA GLY A 208 -11.81 5.77 -13.39
C GLY A 208 -12.07 6.06 -11.91
N PRO A 209 -13.23 5.64 -11.38
CA PRO A 209 -13.49 5.65 -9.95
C PRO A 209 -12.65 4.60 -9.22
N LEU A 210 -11.90 5.02 -8.20
CA LEU A 210 -11.18 4.11 -7.33
C LEU A 210 -12.12 3.62 -6.22
N LYS A 211 -12.08 2.31 -5.97
CA LYS A 211 -12.67 1.62 -4.81
C LYS A 211 -11.69 1.50 -3.66
N THR A 212 -10.40 1.31 -3.98
CA THR A 212 -9.34 1.17 -2.98
C THR A 212 -8.22 2.15 -3.26
N LEU A 213 -7.87 2.95 -2.27
CA LEU A 213 -6.75 3.88 -2.33
C LEU A 213 -5.90 3.72 -1.06
N LYS A 214 -4.63 3.37 -1.25
CA LYS A 214 -3.70 3.12 -0.16
C LYS A 214 -2.42 3.90 -0.36
N PHE A 215 -2.08 4.73 0.62
CA PHE A 215 -0.80 5.39 0.76
C PHE A 215 -0.11 4.82 1.98
N LEU A 216 1.01 4.10 1.81
CA LEU A 216 1.80 3.61 2.93
C LEU A 216 3.13 4.34 3.03
N ASP A 217 3.63 4.58 4.25
CA ASP A 217 4.92 5.26 4.49
C ASP A 217 5.06 6.53 3.62
N LEU A 218 3.96 7.28 3.53
CA LEU A 218 3.85 8.45 2.68
C LEU A 218 4.75 9.53 3.28
N LYS A 219 5.83 9.82 2.57
CA LYS A 219 6.75 10.89 2.90
C LYS A 219 6.36 12.11 2.11
N PHE A 220 6.47 13.25 2.75
CA PHE A 220 6.30 14.51 2.06
C PHE A 220 7.62 15.24 2.03
N ASP A 221 7.88 15.91 0.91
CA ASP A 221 9.04 16.79 0.78
C ASP A 221 8.93 17.97 1.76
N ILE A 222 10.05 18.55 2.14
CA ILE A 222 10.17 19.60 3.17
C ILE A 222 9.33 20.84 2.80
N ASP A 223 9.14 21.06 1.50
CA ASP A 223 8.39 22.18 0.92
C ASP A 223 6.90 21.89 0.74
N ILE A 224 6.25 21.22 1.70
CA ILE A 224 4.79 21.08 1.63
C ILE A 224 4.14 22.46 1.68
N SER A 225 3.48 22.79 0.58
CA SER A 225 2.63 23.96 0.45
C SER A 225 1.17 23.62 0.79
N ASP A 226 0.40 24.65 1.13
CA ASP A 226 -1.07 24.55 1.22
C ASP A 226 -1.71 24.06 -0.10
N GLU A 227 -0.98 24.17 -1.21
CA GLU A 227 -1.38 23.62 -2.50
C GLU A 227 -1.38 22.09 -2.50
N LEU A 228 -0.42 21.44 -1.84
CA LEU A 228 -0.37 19.98 -1.77
C LEU A 228 -1.52 19.42 -0.92
N THR A 229 -1.81 20.02 0.24
CA THR A 229 -2.95 19.60 1.09
C THR A 229 -4.27 19.83 0.36
N THR A 230 -4.40 20.95 -0.37
CA THR A 230 -5.56 21.24 -1.23
C THR A 230 -5.69 20.23 -2.37
N THR A 231 -4.59 19.86 -3.01
CA THR A 231 -4.56 18.87 -4.09
C THR A 231 -4.92 17.48 -3.58
N PHE A 232 -4.43 17.11 -2.39
CA PHE A 232 -4.78 15.86 -1.73
C PHE A 232 -6.28 15.80 -1.38
N TYR A 233 -6.85 16.89 -0.85
CA TYR A 233 -8.30 16.99 -0.65
C TYR A 233 -9.07 16.79 -1.96
N LYS A 234 -8.67 17.46 -3.05
CA LYS A 234 -9.31 17.29 -4.37
C LYS A 234 -9.24 15.84 -4.85
N LEU A 235 -8.14 15.14 -4.58
CA LEU A 235 -7.96 13.74 -4.94
C LEU A 235 -8.93 12.84 -4.18
N LEU A 236 -8.99 13.01 -2.86
CA LEU A 236 -9.95 12.26 -2.05
C LEU A 236 -11.39 12.58 -2.45
N LYS A 237 -11.71 13.86 -2.68
CA LYS A 237 -13.06 14.30 -3.07
C LYS A 237 -13.49 13.67 -4.39
N LYS A 238 -12.58 13.64 -5.38
CA LYS A 238 -12.83 13.03 -6.68
C LYS A 238 -13.30 11.58 -6.59
N HIS A 239 -12.72 10.80 -5.69
CA HIS A 239 -13.03 9.37 -5.54
C HIS A 239 -13.97 9.05 -4.38
N SER A 240 -14.40 10.05 -3.62
CA SER A 240 -15.14 9.89 -2.36
C SER A 240 -16.43 9.07 -2.49
N SER A 241 -17.15 9.21 -3.60
CA SER A 241 -18.43 8.51 -3.84
C SER A 241 -18.27 7.03 -4.18
N THR A 242 -17.06 6.56 -4.49
CA THR A 242 -16.80 5.17 -4.91
C THR A 242 -15.80 4.44 -4.02
N LEU A 243 -15.09 5.18 -3.16
CA LEU A 243 -14.03 4.64 -2.34
C LEU A 243 -14.61 3.80 -1.20
N GLU A 244 -14.36 2.49 -1.23
CA GLU A 244 -14.75 1.52 -0.22
C GLU A 244 -13.66 1.32 0.85
N GLU A 245 -12.39 1.50 0.48
CA GLU A 245 -11.24 1.39 1.39
C GLU A 245 -10.22 2.53 1.18
N LEU A 246 -9.89 3.22 2.27
CA LEU A 246 -8.88 4.26 2.35
C LEU A 246 -7.87 3.91 3.43
N CYS A 247 -6.60 3.79 3.05
CA CYS A 247 -5.49 3.67 3.99
C CYS A 247 -4.48 4.78 3.73
N ILE A 248 -4.16 5.56 4.76
CA ILE A 248 -3.16 6.61 4.71
C ILE A 248 -2.24 6.41 5.91
N HIS A 249 -1.02 5.98 5.65
CA HIS A 249 0.05 5.94 6.63
C HIS A 249 1.10 6.97 6.22
N ILE A 250 1.27 7.99 7.06
CA ILE A 250 2.13 9.12 6.80
C ILE A 250 3.30 9.12 7.79
N SER A 251 4.51 9.19 7.24
CA SER A 251 5.76 9.32 7.99
C SER A 251 6.38 10.70 7.69
N TRP A 252 6.36 11.61 8.67
CA TRP A 252 6.96 12.94 8.52
C TRP A 252 8.32 13.04 9.21
N LEU A 253 9.18 13.88 8.63
CA LEU A 253 10.47 14.25 9.21
C LEU A 253 10.46 15.61 9.92
N TYR A 254 9.40 16.42 9.73
CA TYR A 254 9.34 17.81 10.22
C TYR A 254 7.99 18.15 10.86
N GLU A 255 7.95 19.10 11.78
CA GLU A 255 6.75 19.44 12.56
C GLU A 255 6.14 20.76 12.08
N ARG A 256 5.52 20.76 10.89
CA ARG A 256 4.69 21.89 10.46
C ARG A 256 3.21 21.55 10.66
N PRO A 257 2.48 22.30 11.51
CA PRO A 257 1.05 22.07 11.68
C PRO A 257 0.30 22.50 10.42
N LEU A 258 -0.09 21.53 9.58
CA LEU A 258 -0.93 21.77 8.41
C LEU A 258 -2.40 21.45 8.72
N GLU A 259 -3.30 22.21 8.13
CA GLU A 259 -4.72 21.89 8.15
C GLU A 259 -5.03 20.89 7.02
N TRP A 260 -5.58 19.74 7.40
CA TRP A 260 -6.04 18.70 6.49
C TRP A 260 -7.55 18.73 6.37
N LYS A 261 -8.02 18.62 5.13
CA LYS A 261 -9.45 18.56 4.82
C LYS A 261 -9.77 17.19 4.25
N LEU A 262 -10.77 16.53 4.80
CA LEU A 262 -11.29 15.26 4.31
C LEU A 262 -12.71 15.46 3.77
N PRO A 263 -13.05 14.92 2.59
CA PRO A 263 -14.41 14.96 2.08
C PRO A 263 -15.33 14.00 2.85
N ALA A 264 -16.64 14.10 2.61
CA ALA A 264 -17.57 13.05 3.00
C ALA A 264 -17.41 11.82 2.10
N PHE A 265 -17.45 10.62 2.69
CA PHE A 265 -17.29 9.34 2.02
C PHE A 265 -18.54 8.44 2.21
N PRO A 266 -19.53 8.52 1.31
CA PRO A 266 -20.81 7.84 1.50
C PRO A 266 -20.75 6.30 1.46
N VAL A 267 -19.72 5.72 0.84
CA VAL A 267 -19.61 4.25 0.64
C VAL A 267 -18.38 3.62 1.30
N LEU A 268 -17.60 4.42 2.04
CA LEU A 268 -16.35 3.95 2.65
C LEU A 268 -16.63 3.01 3.81
N LYS A 269 -16.13 1.78 3.69
CA LYS A 269 -16.28 0.72 4.71
C LYS A 269 -15.07 0.65 5.62
N THR A 270 -13.88 0.95 5.10
CA THR A 270 -12.62 0.85 5.83
C THR A 270 -11.83 2.15 5.75
N LEU A 271 -11.57 2.75 6.91
CA LEU A 271 -10.69 3.90 7.08
C LEU A 271 -9.52 3.52 7.98
N VAL A 272 -8.31 3.66 7.48
CA VAL A 272 -7.07 3.51 8.25
C VAL A 272 -6.23 4.76 8.09
N LEU A 273 -6.00 5.48 9.18
CA LEU A 273 -5.13 6.65 9.25
C LEU A 273 -4.04 6.37 10.28
N ARG A 274 -2.79 6.30 9.83
CA ARG A 274 -1.63 6.17 10.71
C ARG A 274 -0.74 7.38 10.53
N ASN A 275 -0.35 7.99 11.63
CA ASN A 275 0.24 9.31 11.59
C ASN A 275 1.40 9.45 12.58
N GLY A 276 2.52 10.01 12.12
CA GLY A 276 3.50 10.62 13.00
C GLY A 276 2.90 11.81 13.75
N ASN A 277 2.75 12.96 13.08
CA ASN A 277 2.25 14.22 13.69
C ASN A 277 1.42 15.10 12.73
N THR A 278 1.10 14.60 11.54
CA THR A 278 0.55 15.31 10.39
C THR A 278 -0.92 15.73 10.54
N PHE A 279 -1.77 14.89 11.12
CA PHE A 279 -3.20 15.13 11.33
C PHE A 279 -3.53 15.86 12.65
N GLN A 280 -2.69 16.81 13.08
CA GLN A 280 -2.98 17.66 14.24
C GLN A 280 -4.28 18.46 14.03
N LYS A 281 -4.46 19.02 12.82
CA LYS A 281 -5.65 19.79 12.45
C LYS A 281 -6.37 19.13 11.29
N VAL A 282 -7.34 18.29 11.58
CA VAL A 282 -8.22 17.68 10.58
C VAL A 282 -9.60 18.32 10.65
N LYS A 283 -10.14 18.70 9.49
CA LYS A 283 -11.53 19.09 9.31
C LYS A 283 -12.20 18.20 8.29
N PHE A 284 -13.48 17.94 8.53
CA PHE A 284 -14.31 17.12 7.67
C PHE A 284 -15.31 18.00 6.94
N GLU A 285 -15.58 17.66 5.68
CA GLU A 285 -16.63 18.31 4.90
C GLU A 285 -17.99 17.98 5.51
N THR A 286 -18.68 19.00 6.03
CA THR A 286 -20.01 18.86 6.67
C THR A 286 -21.13 19.19 5.68
N CYS A 287 -20.87 20.10 4.75
CA CYS A 287 -21.68 20.37 3.57
C CYS A 287 -20.76 20.91 2.46
N SER A 288 -21.27 21.02 1.24
CA SER A 288 -20.46 21.42 0.08
C SER A 288 -19.73 22.75 0.36
N GLY A 289 -18.40 22.68 0.49
CA GLY A 289 -17.54 23.85 0.74
C GLY A 289 -17.37 24.26 2.20
N SER A 290 -18.06 23.62 3.15
CA SER A 290 -17.90 23.89 4.58
C SER A 290 -17.17 22.76 5.29
N PHE A 291 -16.29 23.13 6.23
CA PHE A 291 -15.42 22.20 6.92
C PHE A 291 -15.53 22.39 8.43
N GLY A 292 -15.73 21.29 9.16
CA GLY A 292 -15.95 21.31 10.60
C GLY A 292 -15.44 20.05 11.29
N ARG A 293 -16.00 19.78 12.48
CA ARG A 293 -15.77 18.53 13.20
C ARG A 293 -16.40 17.37 12.45
N ILE A 294 -15.95 16.16 12.77
CA ILE A 294 -16.50 14.93 12.21
C ILE A 294 -17.98 14.78 12.60
N ASP A 295 -18.80 14.48 11.60
CA ASP A 295 -20.13 13.92 11.76
C ASP A 295 -20.11 12.56 11.07
N TYR A 296 -20.14 11.46 11.83
CA TYR A 296 -20.01 10.12 11.25
C TYR A 296 -21.19 9.76 10.33
N HIS A 297 -22.40 10.25 10.60
CA HIS A 297 -23.55 9.96 9.76
C HIS A 297 -23.45 10.69 8.42
N ALA A 298 -22.97 11.94 8.41
CA ALA A 298 -22.77 12.70 7.19
C ALA A 298 -21.50 12.28 6.43
N CYS A 299 -20.38 12.11 7.14
CA CYS A 299 -19.09 11.85 6.55
C CYS A 299 -18.83 10.38 6.23
N PHE A 300 -19.43 9.44 6.96
CA PHE A 300 -19.06 8.02 6.92
C PHE A 300 -20.25 7.05 7.16
N PRO A 301 -21.39 7.19 6.45
CA PRO A 301 -22.60 6.42 6.74
C PRO A 301 -22.46 4.90 6.57
N ALA A 302 -21.47 4.43 5.78
CA ALA A 302 -21.23 3.01 5.51
C ALA A 302 -19.99 2.43 6.25
N LEU A 303 -19.40 3.19 7.18
CA LEU A 303 -18.12 2.82 7.78
C LEU A 303 -18.26 1.67 8.77
N GLU A 304 -17.51 0.60 8.53
CA GLU A 304 -17.51 -0.62 9.34
C GLU A 304 -16.20 -0.77 10.14
N THR A 305 -15.08 -0.32 9.59
CA THR A 305 -13.75 -0.39 10.21
C THR A 305 -13.10 0.98 10.26
N CYS A 306 -12.75 1.45 11.45
CA CYS A 306 -12.05 2.71 11.68
C CYS A 306 -10.80 2.48 12.51
N ARG A 307 -9.62 2.77 11.94
CA ARG A 307 -8.34 2.70 12.64
C ARG A 307 -7.62 4.03 12.55
N VAL A 308 -7.31 4.64 13.69
CA VAL A 308 -6.60 5.92 13.75
C VAL A 308 -5.46 5.83 14.75
N SER A 309 -4.22 6.01 14.31
CA SER A 309 -3.08 6.16 15.21
C SER A 309 -2.33 7.46 14.94
N SER A 310 -1.84 8.10 16.01
CA SER A 310 -1.07 9.35 15.92
C SER A 310 -0.04 9.46 17.06
N ASN A 311 1.10 10.15 16.88
CA ASN A 311 1.96 10.46 18.05
C ASN A 311 1.41 11.60 18.93
N SER A 312 0.47 12.41 18.42
CA SER A 312 -0.21 13.47 19.16
C SER A 312 -1.48 12.96 19.83
N ASN A 313 -1.92 13.55 20.94
CA ASN A 313 -3.23 13.26 21.56
C ASN A 313 -4.40 14.02 20.90
N GLU A 314 -4.11 15.01 20.04
CA GLU A 314 -5.10 15.90 19.42
C GLU A 314 -6.03 15.16 18.47
N PHE A 315 -5.63 13.99 17.93
CA PHE A 315 -6.50 13.17 17.07
C PHE A 315 -7.82 12.81 17.78
N SER A 316 -7.79 12.67 19.10
CA SER A 316 -8.97 12.33 19.89
C SER A 316 -10.04 13.42 19.80
N THR A 317 -9.67 14.68 19.56
CA THR A 317 -10.62 15.78 19.37
C THR A 317 -11.20 15.83 17.96
N ALA A 318 -10.46 15.32 16.98
CA ALA A 318 -10.86 15.31 15.58
C ALA A 318 -11.72 14.09 15.22
N PHE A 319 -11.42 12.92 15.79
CA PHE A 319 -12.03 11.64 15.39
C PHE A 319 -12.99 11.04 16.42
N LEU A 320 -12.95 11.43 17.70
CA LEU A 320 -13.96 10.97 18.66
C LEU A 320 -15.13 11.96 18.71
N PRO A 321 -16.40 11.48 18.61
CA PRO A 321 -17.57 12.31 18.82
C PRO A 321 -17.50 13.02 20.19
N PRO A 322 -18.00 14.26 20.33
CA PRO A 322 -18.07 14.91 21.64
C PRO A 322 -18.90 14.08 22.62
N VAL A 323 -18.67 14.23 23.92
CA VAL A 323 -19.41 13.48 24.94
C VAL A 323 -20.91 13.81 24.83
N GLY A 324 -21.77 12.79 24.79
CA GLY A 324 -23.22 12.95 24.66
C GLY A 324 -23.76 13.12 23.23
N TYR A 325 -22.95 12.88 22.20
CA TYR A 325 -23.33 12.97 20.78
C TYR A 325 -23.68 11.59 20.18
N PRO A 326 -24.31 11.52 18.98
CA PRO A 326 -24.86 10.29 18.45
C PRO A 326 -23.84 9.16 18.33
N VAL A 327 -24.35 7.99 18.65
CA VAL A 327 -23.64 6.73 18.68
C VAL A 327 -23.41 6.24 17.25
N VAL A 328 -22.19 5.80 16.94
CA VAL A 328 -21.82 5.35 15.59
C VAL A 328 -22.02 3.83 15.50
N GLU A 329 -23.24 3.42 15.17
CA GLU A 329 -23.63 2.00 15.13
C GLU A 329 -23.06 1.23 13.93
N SER A 330 -22.74 1.91 12.82
CA SER A 330 -22.24 1.24 11.62
C SER A 330 -20.86 0.57 11.84
N VAL A 331 -20.06 1.10 12.76
CA VAL A 331 -18.68 0.67 12.98
C VAL A 331 -18.64 -0.58 13.87
N LYS A 332 -18.09 -1.66 13.32
CA LYS A 332 -17.94 -2.99 13.96
C LYS A 332 -16.51 -3.22 14.47
N LYS A 333 -15.52 -2.55 13.87
CA LYS A 333 -14.11 -2.64 14.25
C LYS A 333 -13.55 -1.23 14.45
N VAL A 334 -13.19 -0.89 15.68
CA VAL A 334 -12.56 0.40 16.01
C VAL A 334 -11.24 0.19 16.75
N GLU A 335 -10.24 0.97 16.36
CA GLU A 335 -8.94 1.01 17.00
C GLU A 335 -8.40 2.44 16.94
N MET A 336 -8.27 3.09 18.09
CA MET A 336 -7.64 4.40 18.15
C MET A 336 -6.63 4.47 19.29
N TYR A 337 -5.40 4.89 19.00
CA TYR A 337 -4.33 4.95 20.00
C TYR A 337 -3.24 5.96 19.65
N GLN A 338 -2.51 6.39 20.67
CA GLN A 338 -1.34 7.25 20.52
C GLN A 338 -0.08 6.38 20.33
N GLU A 339 0.74 6.68 19.32
CA GLU A 339 2.03 6.04 19.07
C GLU A 339 3.17 6.76 19.82
N GLY A 340 4.21 6.02 20.24
CA GLY A 340 5.49 6.61 20.64
C GLY A 340 5.65 7.18 22.06
N GLN A 341 4.67 7.08 22.96
CA GLN A 341 4.87 7.44 24.38
C GLN A 341 4.45 6.32 25.34
N GLU A 342 5.37 5.96 26.25
CA GLU A 342 5.13 5.12 27.43
C GLU A 342 4.23 5.82 28.47
N ASP A 343 3.98 7.13 28.32
CA ASP A 343 3.32 7.91 29.34
C ASP A 343 1.78 7.96 29.22
N ARG A 344 1.19 7.45 30.30
CA ARG A 344 -0.20 7.51 30.80
C ARG A 344 -1.16 6.50 30.19
N GLU A 345 -1.11 5.29 30.75
CA GLU A 345 -2.21 4.31 30.74
C GLU A 345 -3.59 4.94 31.01
N VAL A 346 -3.65 6.04 31.79
CA VAL A 346 -4.85 6.84 32.00
C VAL A 346 -5.40 7.43 30.70
N THR A 347 -4.56 8.02 29.84
CA THR A 347 -4.98 8.56 28.53
C THR A 347 -5.49 7.46 27.62
N LYS A 348 -4.78 6.32 27.59
CA LYS A 348 -5.22 5.14 26.82
C LYS A 348 -6.55 4.59 27.35
N GLY A 349 -6.74 4.55 28.67
CA GLY A 349 -7.98 4.18 29.33
C GLY A 349 -9.13 5.11 28.97
N ASN A 350 -8.91 6.42 29.01
CA ASN A 350 -9.91 7.44 28.65
C ASN A 350 -10.34 7.34 27.18
N ILE A 351 -9.39 7.13 26.25
CA ILE A 351 -9.71 6.91 24.83
C ILE A 351 -10.58 5.67 24.69
N ARG A 352 -10.23 4.55 25.34
CA ARG A 352 -10.99 3.30 25.26
C ARG A 352 -12.38 3.40 25.86
N ALA A 353 -12.54 4.08 27.00
CA ALA A 353 -13.85 4.35 27.60
C ALA A 353 -14.73 5.10 26.60
N ARG A 354 -14.19 6.18 25.99
CA ARG A 354 -14.90 6.94 24.95
C ARG A 354 -15.21 6.12 23.70
N LEU A 355 -14.33 5.20 23.30
CA LEU A 355 -14.60 4.28 22.19
C LEU A 355 -15.77 3.34 22.49
N LEU A 356 -15.86 2.80 23.71
CA LEU A 356 -16.98 1.94 24.12
C LEU A 356 -18.31 2.69 24.15
N GLU A 357 -18.30 3.95 24.57
CA GLU A 357 -19.48 4.83 24.58
C GLU A 357 -19.92 5.21 23.16
N SER A 358 -18.96 5.52 22.28
CA SER A 358 -19.23 6.08 20.95
C SER A 358 -19.49 5.01 19.88
N PHE A 359 -18.97 3.79 20.05
CA PHE A 359 -19.00 2.69 19.06
C PHE A 359 -19.46 1.37 19.70
N PRO A 360 -20.75 1.23 20.07
CA PRO A 360 -21.25 0.08 20.83
C PRO A 360 -21.08 -1.24 20.08
N ASN A 361 -21.24 -1.22 18.75
CA ASN A 361 -21.09 -2.39 17.90
C ASN A 361 -19.62 -2.81 17.71
N ALA A 362 -18.67 -1.96 18.10
CA ALA A 362 -17.24 -2.27 18.10
C ALA A 362 -16.72 -2.76 19.46
N ARG A 363 -17.59 -3.01 20.45
CA ARG A 363 -17.21 -3.44 21.81
C ARG A 363 -16.24 -4.63 21.81
N ASN A 364 -16.50 -5.66 21.00
CA ASN A 364 -15.64 -6.83 20.91
C ASN A 364 -14.23 -6.49 20.38
N SER A 365 -14.14 -5.56 19.42
CA SER A 365 -12.86 -5.05 18.90
C SER A 365 -12.06 -4.33 20.00
N VAL A 366 -12.72 -3.46 20.78
CA VAL A 366 -12.07 -2.71 21.87
C VAL A 366 -11.61 -3.64 23.00
N ILE A 367 -12.46 -4.57 23.44
CA ILE A 367 -12.12 -5.56 24.47
C ILE A 367 -11.00 -6.49 24.00
N GLY A 368 -11.02 -6.90 22.73
CA GLY A 368 -9.96 -7.72 22.15
C GLY A 368 -8.59 -7.04 22.25
N HIS A 369 -8.50 -5.75 21.95
CA HIS A 369 -7.25 -4.98 22.11
C HIS A 369 -6.83 -4.84 23.57
N LEU A 370 -7.78 -4.63 24.49
CA LEU A 370 -7.49 -4.61 25.94
C LEU A 370 -6.89 -5.93 26.42
N LYS A 371 -7.46 -7.06 26.01
CA LYS A 371 -6.92 -8.39 26.35
C LYS A 371 -5.50 -8.59 25.84
N LYS A 372 -5.21 -8.18 24.60
CA LYS A 372 -3.85 -8.27 24.03
C LYS A 372 -2.83 -7.49 24.85
N LEU A 373 -3.18 -6.30 25.30
CA LEU A 373 -2.29 -5.49 26.14
C LEU A 373 -2.05 -6.12 27.50
N LEU A 374 -3.11 -6.59 28.17
CA LEU A 374 -3.00 -7.27 29.46
C LEU A 374 -2.12 -8.54 29.38
N ASN A 375 -2.25 -9.29 28.29
CA ASN A 375 -1.43 -10.48 28.05
C ASN A 375 0.04 -10.11 27.83
N ASN A 376 0.33 -9.02 27.11
CA ASN A 376 1.70 -8.55 26.91
C ASN A 376 2.36 -8.11 28.23
N PHE A 377 1.62 -7.44 29.12
CA PHE A 377 2.11 -7.12 30.47
C PHE A 377 2.39 -8.36 31.32
N SER A 378 1.59 -9.43 31.14
CA SER A 378 1.75 -10.67 31.91
C SER A 378 2.92 -11.54 31.43
N SER A 379 3.41 -11.32 30.21
CA SER A 379 4.58 -12.02 29.65
C SER A 379 5.92 -11.33 29.92
N GLU A 380 5.89 -10.09 30.41
CA GLU A 380 7.07 -9.29 30.76
C GLU A 380 7.40 -9.32 32.27
N MET A 381 6.57 -9.97 33.07
CA MET A 381 6.82 -10.33 34.49
C MET A 381 7.20 -11.80 34.60
#